data_AF-A0AAP6TDT1-F1
#
_entry.id   AF-A0AAP6TDT1-F1
#
_cell.length_a   1.000
_cell.length_b   1.000
_cell.length_c   1.000
_cell.angle_alpha   90.00
_cell.angle_beta   90.00
_cell.angle_gamma   90.00
#
_symmetry.space_group_name_H-M   'P 1'
#
loop_
_entity.id
_entity.type
_entity.pdbx_description
1 polymer ?
#
loop_
_entity_poly.entity_id
_entity_poly.type
_entity_poly.pdbx_seq_one_letter_code
_entity_poly.pdbx_strand_id
1 'polypeptide(L)'
;VYENRDTGIETEGSVDGGYIYKQYDVQGTEAYKDRLNSDIHMFTNTPNMKDDNFSGTQSGEAMKYKLFGLEQRTKTKEGLFTKGLRRRAKLLETILKNTRSIDANKDFNTVRYVYNRNLPKSLIEELKAYIDSGGKISQTTLMSLFSFFQDPELEVKKIEEDEKESIKKAQKGIYKDPRDINDDEQDDDTKDTVDKKE
;
A
#
# COMPACT_ATOMS: atom_id res chain seq x y z
N VAL A 1 72.63 52.41 43.29
CA VAL A 1 73.17 51.48 42.28
C VAL A 1 72.06 51.25 41.27
N TYR A 2 72.21 51.93 40.13
CA TYR A 2 71.54 51.82 38.83
C TYR A 2 70.01 51.93 38.69
N GLU A 3 69.66 53.03 37.99
CA GLU A 3 68.47 53.30 37.19
C GLU A 3 67.87 52.09 36.48
N ASN A 4 66.53 52.00 36.52
CA ASN A 4 65.76 51.52 35.38
C ASN A 4 65.06 52.73 34.77
N ARG A 5 65.68 53.26 33.72
CA ARG A 5 65.05 54.18 32.77
C ARG A 5 64.08 53.39 31.90
N ASP A 6 63.03 54.08 31.46
CA ASP A 6 62.22 53.78 30.28
C ASP A 6 61.70 52.34 30.13
N THR A 7 60.49 52.13 30.64
CA THR A 7 59.48 51.43 29.83
C THR A 7 58.17 52.19 29.96
N GLY A 8 58.03 53.28 29.20
CA GLY A 8 56.74 53.89 28.89
C GLY A 8 55.93 52.93 28.02
N ILE A 9 55.36 51.91 28.65
CA ILE A 9 54.34 51.07 28.03
C ILE A 9 53.04 51.45 28.72
N GLU A 10 52.41 52.51 28.21
CA GLU A 10 50.98 52.65 28.37
C GLU A 10 50.37 51.39 27.74
N THR A 11 49.58 50.64 28.51
CA THR A 11 48.75 49.57 27.97
C THR A 11 47.69 50.24 27.09
N GLU A 12 48.06 50.58 25.86
CA GLU A 12 47.12 50.91 24.80
C GLU A 12 46.11 49.76 24.74
N GLY A 13 44.86 50.08 25.03
CA GLY A 13 43.80 49.09 25.19
C GLY A 13 43.77 48.14 24.00
N SER A 14 43.61 46.84 24.27
CA SER A 14 43.52 45.84 23.20
C SER A 14 42.31 46.19 22.32
N VAL A 15 42.57 46.75 21.14
CA VAL A 15 41.53 46.99 20.14
C VAL A 15 41.33 45.69 19.40
N ASP A 16 40.23 45.00 19.69
CA ASP A 16 39.80 43.80 18.97
C ASP A 16 39.10 44.21 17.67
N GLY A 17 39.76 43.95 16.54
CA GLY A 17 39.26 44.24 15.21
C GLY A 17 38.54 43.03 14.61
N GLY A 18 37.22 42.96 14.79
CA GLY A 18 36.37 41.92 14.19
C GLY A 18 35.67 42.35 12.91
N TYR A 19 35.48 41.43 11.97
CA TYR A 19 34.64 41.64 10.79
C TYR A 19 33.15 41.53 11.17
N ILE A 20 32.36 42.55 10.81
CA ILE A 20 30.89 42.50 10.96
C ILE A 20 30.32 41.71 9.78
N TYR A 21 29.84 40.50 10.06
CA TYR A 21 29.01 39.75 9.12
C TYR A 21 27.54 39.84 9.52
N LYS A 22 26.64 39.72 8.55
CA LYS A 22 25.21 39.67 8.81
C LYS A 22 24.90 38.35 9.51
N GLN A 23 24.48 38.42 10.77
CA GLN A 23 24.00 37.24 11.50
C GLN A 23 22.66 36.83 10.91
N TYR A 24 22.58 35.60 10.41
CA TYR A 24 21.34 35.01 9.93
C TYR A 24 20.80 34.06 11.01
N ASP A 25 19.56 34.30 11.42
CA ASP A 25 18.83 33.32 12.21
C ASP A 25 18.30 32.20 11.27
N VAL A 26 19.19 31.26 10.97
CA VAL A 26 18.85 30.09 10.14
C VAL A 26 17.81 29.23 10.86
N GLN A 27 17.89 29.11 12.19
CA GLN A 27 16.98 28.27 12.97
C GLN A 27 15.55 28.83 12.96
N GLY A 28 15.38 30.13 13.21
CA GLY A 28 14.06 30.77 13.13
C GLY A 28 13.47 30.74 11.72
N THR A 29 14.32 30.88 10.70
CA THR A 29 13.88 30.81 9.30
C THR A 29 13.41 29.41 8.91
N GLU A 30 14.11 28.35 9.30
CA GLU A 30 13.69 26.98 9.04
C GLU A 30 12.40 26.64 9.81
N ALA A 31 12.29 27.01 11.10
CA ALA A 31 11.07 26.79 11.87
C ALA A 31 9.84 27.50 11.26
N TYR A 32 10.03 28.70 10.70
CA TYR A 32 8.97 29.40 9.98
C TYR A 32 8.55 28.67 8.69
N LYS A 33 9.51 28.14 7.92
CA LYS A 33 9.23 27.36 6.71
C LYS A 33 8.46 26.08 7.03
N ASP A 34 8.84 25.38 8.10
CA ASP A 34 8.15 24.15 8.53
C ASP A 34 6.72 24.43 8.93
N ARG A 35 6.48 25.51 9.69
CA ARG A 35 5.13 25.96 10.02
C ARG A 35 4.32 26.29 8.78
N LEU A 36 4.90 27.04 7.85
CA LEU A 36 4.24 27.42 6.61
C LEU A 36 3.88 26.18 5.77
N ASN A 37 4.76 25.19 5.72
CA ASN A 37 4.51 23.92 5.06
C ASN A 37 3.33 23.17 5.72
N SER A 38 3.32 23.07 7.06
CA SER A 38 2.20 22.47 7.81
C SER A 38 0.89 23.22 7.60
N ASP A 39 0.91 24.55 7.61
CA ASP A 39 -0.28 25.39 7.38
C ASP A 39 -0.84 25.17 5.97
N ILE A 40 0.01 25.08 4.93
CA ILE A 40 -0.43 24.77 3.56
C ILE A 40 -1.15 23.42 3.52
N HIS A 41 -0.59 22.38 4.13
CA HIS A 41 -1.21 21.05 4.15
C HIS A 41 -2.53 21.03 4.93
N MET A 42 -2.60 21.76 6.04
CA MET A 42 -3.81 21.94 6.83
C MET A 42 -4.92 22.65 6.04
N PHE A 43 -4.62 23.78 5.39
CA PHE A 43 -5.64 24.54 4.66
C PHE A 43 -6.06 23.89 3.34
N THR A 44 -5.13 23.21 2.67
CA THR A 44 -5.43 22.55 1.39
C THR A 44 -6.03 21.15 1.58
N ASN A 45 -6.07 20.63 2.80
CA ASN A 45 -6.41 19.24 3.11
C ASN A 45 -5.60 18.24 2.26
N THR A 46 -4.34 18.58 1.94
CA THR A 46 -3.44 17.68 1.25
C THR A 46 -2.53 17.01 2.29
N PRO A 47 -2.43 15.68 2.30
CA PRO A 47 -1.56 14.98 3.25
C PRO A 47 -0.09 15.30 2.94
N ASN A 48 0.69 15.57 3.98
CA ASN A 48 2.14 15.69 3.85
C ASN A 48 2.76 14.28 3.85
N MET A 49 3.41 13.90 2.74
CA MET A 49 4.06 12.59 2.60
C MET A 49 5.46 12.54 3.23
N LYS A 50 6.04 13.71 3.57
CA LYS A 50 7.35 13.84 4.21
C LYS A 50 7.27 13.97 5.73
N ASP A 51 6.07 14.00 6.29
CA ASP A 51 5.87 14.01 7.73
C ASP A 51 6.43 12.70 8.29
N ASP A 52 7.38 12.76 9.24
CA ASP A 52 7.97 11.58 9.87
C ASP A 52 6.90 10.68 10.51
N ASN A 53 5.77 11.26 10.92
CA ASN A 53 4.61 10.50 11.39
C ASN A 53 3.94 9.64 10.29
N PHE A 54 4.30 9.79 9.03
CA PHE A 54 3.87 8.94 7.91
C PHE A 54 4.76 7.70 7.75
N SER A 55 6.03 7.77 8.20
CA SER A 55 7.02 6.70 8.07
C SER A 55 7.00 5.66 9.19
N GLY A 56 6.36 5.96 10.32
CA GLY A 56 6.15 4.99 11.40
C GLY A 56 5.19 3.86 10.98
N THR A 57 5.21 2.73 11.68
CA THR A 57 4.22 1.64 11.58
C THR A 57 2.81 2.13 11.95
N GLN A 58 2.24 2.97 11.10
CA GLN A 58 0.89 3.48 11.21
C GLN A 58 -0.05 2.37 10.75
N SER A 59 -1.00 1.99 11.60
CA SER A 59 -2.07 1.08 11.20
C SER A 59 -2.82 1.66 10.00
N GLY A 60 -3.41 0.79 9.16
CA GLY A 60 -4.20 1.23 8.00
C GLY A 60 -5.30 2.22 8.37
N GLU A 61 -5.81 2.15 9.60
CA GLU A 61 -6.80 3.05 10.16
C GLU A 61 -6.26 4.47 10.44
N ALA A 62 -5.05 4.60 11.01
CA ALA A 62 -4.46 5.92 11.26
C ALA A 62 -4.20 6.69 9.95
N MET A 63 -3.85 5.97 8.89
CA MET A 63 -3.69 6.53 7.55
C MET A 63 -5.01 7.04 6.97
N LYS A 64 -6.15 6.38 7.25
CA LYS A 64 -7.48 6.86 6.82
C LYS A 64 -7.82 8.20 7.46
N TYR A 65 -7.54 8.38 8.75
CA TYR A 65 -7.79 9.67 9.44
C TYR A 65 -6.96 10.80 8.85
N LYS A 66 -5.70 10.56 8.48
CA LYS A 66 -4.85 11.55 7.80
C LYS A 66 -5.38 11.92 6.40
N LEU A 67 -5.93 10.93 5.68
CA LEU A 67 -6.49 11.13 4.34
C LEU A 67 -7.92 11.68 4.36
N PHE A 68 -8.58 11.78 5.51
CA PHE A 68 -9.98 12.18 5.63
C PHE A 68 -10.29 13.54 4.96
N GLY A 69 -9.44 14.54 5.16
CA GLY A 69 -9.63 15.85 4.51
C GLY A 69 -9.60 15.77 2.98
N LEU A 70 -8.67 14.98 2.43
CA LEU A 70 -8.55 14.73 1.00
C LEU A 70 -9.75 13.92 0.47
N GLU A 71 -10.20 12.94 1.25
CA GLU A 71 -11.38 12.12 0.98
C GLU A 71 -12.63 12.97 0.77
N GLN A 72 -12.87 13.92 1.68
CA GLN A 72 -13.99 14.85 1.61
C GLN A 72 -13.93 15.74 0.37
N ARG A 73 -12.77 16.34 0.07
CA ARG A 73 -12.61 17.16 -1.15
C ARG A 73 -12.82 16.34 -2.43
N THR A 74 -12.34 15.09 -2.43
CA THR A 74 -12.50 14.19 -3.57
C THR A 74 -13.96 13.79 -3.72
N LYS A 75 -14.70 13.58 -2.62
CA LYS A 75 -16.14 13.29 -2.68
C LYS A 75 -16.93 14.43 -3.31
N THR A 76 -16.60 15.67 -2.97
CA THR A 76 -17.19 16.85 -3.63
C THR A 76 -16.90 16.85 -5.13
N LYS A 77 -15.65 16.56 -5.54
CA LYS A 77 -15.26 16.46 -6.97
C LYS A 77 -16.01 15.35 -7.70
N GLU A 78 -16.14 14.16 -7.10
CA GLU A 78 -16.95 13.06 -7.64
C GLU A 78 -18.42 13.49 -7.87
N GLY A 79 -19.00 14.25 -6.94
CA GLY A 79 -20.34 14.82 -7.09
C GLY A 79 -20.46 15.75 -8.30
N LEU A 80 -19.48 16.63 -8.49
CA LEU A 80 -19.42 17.52 -9.65
C LEU A 80 -19.24 16.76 -10.96
N PHE A 81 -18.36 15.76 -10.99
CA PHE A 81 -18.19 14.89 -12.17
C PHE A 81 -19.47 14.12 -12.48
N THR A 82 -20.15 13.60 -11.47
CA THR A 82 -21.43 12.90 -11.64
C THR A 82 -22.48 13.83 -12.25
N LYS A 83 -22.57 15.09 -11.79
CA LYS A 83 -23.46 16.09 -12.38
C LYS A 83 -23.11 16.38 -13.85
N GLY A 84 -21.82 16.53 -14.16
CA GLY A 84 -21.33 16.75 -15.52
C GLY A 84 -21.59 15.57 -16.45
N LEU A 85 -21.30 14.35 -16.01
CA LEU A 85 -21.52 13.11 -16.77
C LEU A 85 -23.00 12.85 -17.00
N ARG A 86 -23.87 13.05 -15.99
CA ARG A 86 -25.32 12.97 -16.17
C ARG A 86 -25.82 13.97 -17.22
N ARG A 87 -25.33 15.21 -17.20
CA ARG A 87 -25.67 16.21 -18.23
C ARG A 87 -25.23 15.77 -19.62
N ARG A 88 -24.02 15.22 -19.76
CA ARG A 88 -23.50 14.70 -21.03
C ARG A 88 -24.33 13.51 -21.53
N ALA A 89 -24.67 12.57 -20.66
CA ALA A 89 -25.52 11.44 -21.00
C ALA A 89 -26.90 11.89 -21.52
N LYS A 90 -27.52 12.89 -20.86
CA LYS A 90 -28.79 13.48 -21.32
C LYS A 90 -28.68 14.16 -22.69
N LEU A 91 -27.56 14.82 -22.98
CA LEU A 91 -27.33 15.41 -24.30
C LEU A 91 -27.14 14.34 -25.37
N LEU A 92 -26.39 13.28 -25.08
CA LEU A 92 -26.24 12.14 -25.97
C LEU A 92 -27.58 11.47 -26.26
N GLU A 93 -28.40 11.26 -25.24
CA GLU A 93 -29.77 10.76 -25.39
C GLU A 93 -30.59 11.63 -26.36
N THR A 94 -30.52 12.96 -26.19
CA THR A 94 -31.24 13.91 -27.05
C THR A 94 -30.79 13.80 -28.51
N ILE A 95 -29.48 13.73 -28.75
CA ILE A 95 -28.91 13.56 -30.09
C ILE A 95 -29.34 12.23 -30.71
N LEU A 96 -29.24 11.14 -29.96
CA LEU A 96 -29.57 9.79 -30.42
C LEU A 96 -31.07 9.65 -30.77
N LYS A 97 -31.95 10.27 -29.97
CA LYS A 97 -33.38 10.37 -30.27
C LYS A 97 -33.64 11.13 -31.58
N ASN A 98 -32.90 12.22 -31.82
CA ASN A 98 -33.05 13.03 -33.03
C ASN A 98 -32.52 12.32 -34.29
N THR A 99 -31.42 11.56 -34.18
CA THR A 99 -30.81 10.84 -35.32
C THR A 99 -31.49 9.48 -35.61
N ARG A 100 -32.52 9.09 -34.84
CA ARG A 100 -33.25 7.81 -34.94
C ARG A 100 -32.35 6.56 -34.90
N SER A 101 -31.15 6.67 -34.31
CA SER A 101 -30.16 5.57 -34.27
C SER A 101 -30.41 4.59 -33.12
N ILE A 102 -31.31 4.91 -32.19
CA ILE A 102 -31.66 4.11 -31.01
C ILE A 102 -33.17 4.22 -30.74
N ASP A 103 -33.78 3.13 -30.27
CA ASP A 103 -35.16 3.12 -29.79
C ASP A 103 -35.41 4.21 -28.73
N ALA A 104 -36.47 5.00 -28.94
CA ALA A 104 -36.84 6.14 -28.10
C ALA A 104 -37.11 5.79 -26.63
N ASN A 105 -37.18 4.50 -26.28
CA ASN A 105 -37.53 3.96 -24.96
C ASN A 105 -36.32 3.57 -24.08
N LYS A 106 -35.07 3.77 -24.52
CA LYS A 106 -33.90 3.52 -23.66
C LYS A 106 -33.56 4.76 -22.83
N ASP A 107 -33.98 4.76 -21.57
CA ASP A 107 -33.67 5.81 -20.61
C ASP A 107 -32.20 5.73 -20.15
N PHE A 108 -31.41 6.76 -20.50
CA PHE A 108 -30.03 6.92 -20.04
C PHE A 108 -29.93 7.28 -18.55
N ASN A 109 -31.07 7.43 -17.85
CA ASN A 109 -31.15 7.57 -16.39
C ASN A 109 -30.68 6.31 -15.63
N THR A 110 -30.55 5.16 -16.30
CA THR A 110 -30.07 3.90 -15.71
C THR A 110 -28.55 3.79 -15.62
N VAL A 111 -27.80 4.76 -16.19
CA VAL A 111 -26.33 4.72 -16.20
C VAL A 111 -25.78 4.98 -14.79
N ARG A 112 -25.12 3.96 -14.22
CA ARG A 112 -24.41 4.05 -12.93
C ARG A 112 -22.94 4.40 -13.13
N TYR A 113 -22.51 5.49 -12.54
CA TYR A 113 -21.10 5.91 -12.51
C TYR A 113 -20.41 5.31 -11.28
N VAL A 114 -19.36 4.53 -11.50
CA VAL A 114 -18.54 3.93 -10.44
C VAL A 114 -17.17 4.59 -10.45
N TYR A 115 -16.75 5.13 -9.30
CA TYR A 115 -15.44 5.74 -9.11
C TYR A 115 -14.62 4.83 -8.21
N ASN A 116 -13.51 4.31 -8.73
CA ASN A 116 -12.59 3.45 -7.98
C ASN A 116 -11.39 4.28 -7.52
N ARG A 117 -11.10 4.26 -6.22
CA ARG A 117 -9.93 4.94 -5.66
C ARG A 117 -8.77 3.99 -5.50
N ASN A 118 -7.59 4.44 -5.91
CA ASN A 118 -6.35 3.74 -5.69
C ASN A 118 -5.75 4.15 -4.33
N LEU A 119 -6.40 3.75 -3.24
CA LEU A 119 -5.86 3.92 -1.90
C LEU A 119 -5.21 2.60 -1.45
N PRO A 120 -4.11 2.66 -0.66
CA PRO A 120 -3.57 1.48 -0.03
C PRO A 120 -4.61 0.94 0.96
N LYS A 121 -5.32 -0.11 0.57
CA LYS A 121 -6.30 -0.80 1.42
C LYS A 121 -5.63 -1.98 2.10
N SER A 122 -5.82 -2.09 3.40
CA SER A 122 -5.46 -3.32 4.12
C SER A 122 -6.55 -4.36 3.85
N LEU A 123 -6.38 -5.14 2.77
CA LEU A 123 -7.29 -6.24 2.42
C LEU A 123 -7.42 -7.25 3.58
N ILE A 124 -6.37 -7.39 4.39
CA ILE A 124 -6.35 -8.26 5.57
C ILE A 124 -7.33 -7.76 6.64
N GLU A 125 -7.39 -6.45 6.89
CA GLU A 125 -8.35 -5.89 7.85
C GLU A 125 -9.80 -6.07 7.36
N GLU A 126 -10.05 -5.85 6.06
CA GLU A 126 -11.38 -6.08 5.47
C GLU A 126 -11.78 -7.56 5.51
N LEU A 127 -10.87 -8.47 5.21
CA LEU A 127 -11.08 -9.91 5.30
C LEU A 127 -11.38 -10.36 6.73
N LYS A 128 -10.58 -9.90 7.70
CA LYS A 128 -10.78 -10.22 9.10
C LYS A 128 -12.14 -9.73 9.58
N ALA A 129 -12.50 -8.48 9.29
CA ALA A 129 -13.80 -7.93 9.64
C ALA A 129 -14.96 -8.74 9.01
N TYR A 130 -14.81 -9.18 7.75
CA TYR A 130 -15.82 -10.01 7.08
C TYR A 130 -15.99 -11.38 7.73
N ILE A 131 -14.89 -12.06 8.08
CA ILE A 131 -14.91 -13.36 8.77
C ILE A 131 -15.50 -13.21 10.18
N ASP A 132 -15.08 -12.19 10.91
CA ASP A 132 -15.59 -11.87 12.26
C ASP A 132 -17.10 -11.55 12.23
N SER A 133 -17.61 -11.03 11.11
CA SER A 133 -19.04 -10.78 10.87
C SER A 133 -19.84 -12.07 10.55
N GLY A 134 -19.19 -13.23 10.52
CA GLY A 134 -19.80 -14.52 10.17
C GLY A 134 -19.83 -14.83 8.66
N GLY A 135 -19.15 -14.02 7.85
CA GLY A 135 -19.01 -14.26 6.42
C GLY A 135 -18.11 -15.46 6.12
N LYS A 136 -18.47 -16.26 5.13
CA LYS A 136 -17.64 -17.37 4.63
C LYS A 136 -17.12 -17.02 3.24
N ILE A 137 -15.83 -17.20 3.03
CA ILE A 137 -15.17 -16.94 1.75
C ILE A 137 -14.75 -18.28 1.16
N SER A 138 -14.99 -18.46 -0.14
CA SER A 138 -14.49 -19.62 -0.86
C SER A 138 -12.97 -19.62 -0.86
N GLN A 139 -12.35 -20.78 -0.66
CA GLN A 139 -10.89 -20.89 -0.73
C GLN A 139 -10.34 -20.44 -2.08
N THR A 140 -11.07 -20.67 -3.17
CA THR A 140 -10.71 -20.19 -4.52
C THR A 140 -10.55 -18.66 -4.56
N THR A 141 -11.45 -17.93 -3.92
CA THR A 141 -11.41 -16.46 -3.85
C THR A 141 -10.26 -15.98 -2.97
N LEU A 142 -9.98 -16.67 -1.87
CA LEU A 142 -8.87 -16.33 -0.99
C LEU A 142 -7.51 -16.53 -1.67
N MET A 143 -7.34 -17.63 -2.40
CA MET A 143 -6.15 -17.92 -3.19
C MET A 143 -5.94 -16.90 -4.31
N SER A 144 -7.02 -16.46 -4.98
CA SER A 144 -6.93 -15.43 -6.04
C SER A 144 -6.38 -14.09 -5.55
N LEU A 145 -6.40 -13.86 -4.23
CA LEU A 145 -5.91 -12.62 -3.62
C LEU A 145 -4.39 -12.58 -3.52
N PHE A 146 -3.72 -13.74 -3.55
CA PHE A 146 -2.27 -13.82 -3.42
C PHE A 146 -1.60 -13.97 -4.78
N SER A 147 -0.58 -13.15 -5.04
CA SER A 147 0.11 -13.07 -6.32
C SER A 147 0.93 -14.30 -6.71
N PHE A 148 1.17 -15.22 -5.77
CA PHE A 148 1.94 -16.44 -6.03
C PHE A 148 1.09 -17.58 -6.58
N PHE A 149 -0.24 -17.51 -6.48
CA PHE A 149 -1.13 -18.47 -7.11
C PHE A 149 -1.52 -17.98 -8.51
N GLN A 150 -1.03 -18.65 -9.55
CA GLN A 150 -1.40 -18.33 -10.94
C GLN A 150 -2.80 -18.83 -11.29
N ASP A 151 -3.18 -20.02 -10.82
CA ASP A 151 -4.48 -20.64 -11.10
C ASP A 151 -5.11 -21.23 -9.82
N PRO A 152 -6.12 -20.56 -9.22
CA PRO A 152 -6.78 -21.02 -8.00
C PRO A 152 -7.50 -22.37 -8.15
N GLU A 153 -8.05 -22.66 -9.33
CA GLU A 153 -8.81 -23.90 -9.55
C GLU A 153 -7.94 -25.14 -9.60
N LEU A 154 -6.71 -25.02 -10.12
CA LEU A 154 -5.75 -26.13 -10.15
C LEU A 154 -5.25 -26.45 -8.74
N GLU A 155 -5.02 -25.43 -7.93
CA GLU A 155 -4.57 -25.62 -6.54
C GLU A 155 -5.64 -26.27 -5.66
N VAL A 156 -6.92 -25.91 -5.84
CA VAL A 156 -8.02 -26.59 -5.13
C VAL A 156 -8.09 -28.09 -5.51
N LYS A 157 -7.89 -28.43 -6.78
CA LYS A 157 -7.87 -29.84 -7.21
C LYS A 157 -6.71 -30.63 -6.60
N LYS A 158 -5.51 -30.03 -6.54
CA LYS A 158 -4.35 -30.67 -5.88
C LYS A 158 -4.61 -30.90 -4.39
N ILE A 159 -5.21 -29.93 -3.70
CA ILE A 159 -5.59 -30.09 -2.28
C ILE A 159 -6.57 -31.25 -2.11
N GLU A 160 -7.59 -31.36 -2.97
CA GLU A 160 -8.51 -32.50 -2.90
C GLU A 160 -7.83 -33.84 -3.18
N GLU A 161 -6.84 -33.88 -4.07
CA GLU A 161 -6.06 -35.08 -4.36
C GLU A 161 -5.19 -35.47 -3.16
N ASP A 162 -4.50 -34.52 -2.55
CA ASP A 162 -3.72 -34.70 -1.32
C ASP A 162 -4.59 -35.15 -0.14
N GLU A 163 -5.80 -34.58 0.02
CA GLU A 163 -6.78 -35.02 1.01
C GLU A 163 -7.22 -36.46 0.75
N LYS A 164 -7.55 -36.81 -0.49
CA LYS A 164 -7.92 -38.19 -0.86
C LYS A 164 -6.77 -39.16 -0.61
N GLU A 165 -5.53 -38.78 -0.91
CA GLU A 165 -4.34 -39.59 -0.63
C GLU A 165 -4.08 -39.74 0.87
N SER A 166 -4.22 -38.68 1.65
CA SER A 166 -4.05 -38.73 3.11
C SER A 166 -5.11 -39.61 3.77
N ILE A 167 -6.37 -39.52 3.31
CA ILE A 167 -7.47 -40.41 3.74
C ILE A 167 -7.17 -41.86 3.36
N LYS A 168 -6.69 -42.12 2.13
CA LYS A 168 -6.27 -43.46 1.70
C LYS A 168 -5.12 -44.00 2.55
N LYS A 169 -4.10 -43.19 2.85
CA LYS A 169 -2.96 -43.56 3.71
C LYS A 169 -3.41 -43.82 5.15
N ALA A 170 -4.32 -43.00 5.69
CA ALA A 170 -4.91 -43.20 7.01
C ALA A 170 -5.76 -44.48 7.07
N GLN A 171 -6.57 -44.76 6.05
CA GLN A 171 -7.34 -45.99 5.93
C GLN A 171 -6.41 -47.21 5.81
N LYS A 172 -5.33 -47.13 5.01
CA LYS A 172 -4.34 -48.21 4.87
C LYS A 172 -3.57 -48.48 6.17
N GLY A 173 -3.37 -47.45 7.01
CA GLY A 173 -2.79 -47.59 8.35
C GLY A 173 -3.73 -48.21 9.39
N ILE A 174 -5.05 -48.05 9.23
CA ILE A 174 -6.07 -48.68 10.09
C ILE A 174 -6.27 -50.16 9.72
N TYR A 175 -6.11 -50.52 8.43
CA TYR A 175 -6.15 -51.89 7.92
C TYR A 175 -4.75 -52.52 7.79
N LYS A 176 -3.88 -52.36 8.81
CA LYS A 176 -2.67 -53.18 8.89
C LYS A 176 -3.07 -54.53 9.50
N ASP A 177 -3.41 -55.49 8.64
CA ASP A 177 -3.58 -56.90 9.03
C ASP A 177 -2.27 -57.37 9.68
N PRO A 178 -2.26 -57.97 10.88
CA PRO A 178 -1.05 -58.37 11.60
C PRO A 178 -0.11 -59.36 10.88
N ARG A 179 -0.38 -59.71 9.61
CA ARG A 179 0.33 -60.75 8.84
C ARG A 179 1.33 -60.24 7.81
N ASP A 180 1.39 -58.93 7.54
CA ASP A 180 2.36 -58.36 6.59
C ASP A 180 3.64 -57.94 7.33
N ILE A 181 4.42 -58.94 7.75
CA ILE A 181 5.84 -58.81 8.07
C ILE A 181 6.56 -59.61 6.99
N ASN A 182 7.44 -58.94 6.24
CA ASN A 182 8.26 -59.43 5.13
C ASN A 182 7.57 -59.33 3.77
N ASP A 183 7.86 -58.24 3.06
CA ASP A 183 8.78 -58.30 1.91
C ASP A 183 9.05 -56.86 1.46
N ASP A 184 10.33 -56.51 1.46
CA ASP A 184 10.96 -55.71 0.40
C ASP A 184 12.45 -55.68 0.74
N GLU A 185 13.13 -56.71 0.22
CA GLU A 185 14.59 -56.73 0.08
C GLU A 185 15.04 -55.56 -0.81
N GLN A 186 16.25 -55.11 -0.48
CA GLN A 186 17.02 -54.04 -1.09
C GLN A 186 17.19 -54.25 -2.59
N ASP A 187 17.16 -53.16 -3.37
CA ASP A 187 18.07 -52.99 -4.50
C ASP A 187 18.59 -51.54 -4.52
N ASP A 188 19.88 -51.45 -4.24
CA ASP A 188 20.76 -50.29 -4.32
C ASP A 188 21.30 -50.23 -5.75
N ASP A 189 21.06 -49.13 -6.49
CA ASP A 189 21.79 -48.86 -7.72
C ASP A 189 22.20 -47.38 -7.77
N THR A 190 23.39 -47.14 -7.22
CA THR A 190 24.19 -45.97 -7.44
C THR A 190 25.10 -46.20 -8.65
N LYS A 191 24.84 -45.51 -9.77
CA LYS A 191 25.80 -44.89 -10.73
C LYS A 191 25.24 -44.87 -12.16
N ASP A 192 25.16 -43.68 -12.74
CA ASP A 192 25.78 -43.51 -14.05
C ASP A 192 26.41 -42.12 -14.18
N THR A 193 27.65 -42.15 -14.66
CA THR A 193 28.65 -41.09 -14.67
C THR A 193 28.56 -40.18 -15.89
N VAL A 194 28.87 -38.90 -15.67
CA VAL A 194 29.59 -37.96 -16.55
C VAL A 194 30.17 -38.57 -17.84
N ASP A 195 29.78 -38.06 -19.02
CA ASP A 195 30.72 -37.45 -20.00
C ASP A 195 30.06 -36.87 -21.28
N LYS A 196 30.53 -35.68 -21.66
CA LYS A 196 30.79 -35.19 -23.05
C LYS A 196 29.61 -34.94 -24.03
N LYS A 197 29.38 -33.66 -24.38
CA LYS A 197 30.00 -32.99 -25.56
C LYS A 197 29.44 -31.57 -25.81
N GLU A 198 30.39 -30.67 -26.04
CA GLU A 198 30.38 -29.46 -26.90
C GLU A 198 29.34 -28.35 -26.66
#